data_AF-A0ABC8U8Q9-F1
#
_entry.id   AF-A0ABC8U8Q9-F1
#
_cell.length_a   1.000
_cell.length_b   1.000
_cell.length_c   1.000
_cell.angle_alpha   90.00
_cell.angle_beta   90.00
_cell.angle_gamma   90.00
#
_symmetry.space_group_name_H-M   'P 1'
#
loop_
_entity.id
_entity.type
_entity.pdbx_description
1 polymer ?
#
loop_
_entity_poly.entity_id
_entity_poly.type
_entity_poly.pdbx_seq_one_letter_code
_entity_poly.pdbx_strand_id
1 'polypeptide(L)'
;MFSQGRHNDQNYVFALLTGYRDPLTGVSIRGGLYNNPYFLGGAIAMPKMLNDGVVEYEDGTPTTESQMAKDVTEFISWAIEPEMEERKLMGFKWILLLSLALLQVVYYRRLRWSVCCKLVKLTAVISWKLEAVELVFVE
;
A
#
# COMPACT_ATOMS: atom_id res chain seq x y z
N MET A 1 -8.42 17.13 -10.37
CA MET A 1 -8.85 16.78 -8.99
C MET A 1 -10.04 15.81 -9.04
N PHE A 2 -9.88 14.65 -9.67
CA PHE A 2 -10.94 13.62 -9.77
C PHE A 2 -10.61 12.36 -8.99
N SER A 3 -9.32 12.05 -8.84
CA SER A 3 -8.85 10.78 -8.34
C SER A 3 -8.59 10.85 -6.81
N GLN A 4 -7.75 11.81 -6.37
CA GLN A 4 -7.48 12.10 -4.96
C GLN A 4 -8.70 12.62 -4.16
N GLY A 5 -9.79 12.98 -4.85
CA GLY A 5 -11.00 13.55 -4.24
C GLY A 5 -12.03 12.51 -3.79
N ARG A 6 -11.88 11.24 -4.18
CA ARG A 6 -12.85 10.17 -3.85
C ARG A 6 -12.17 8.95 -3.25
N HIS A 7 -12.88 8.28 -2.34
CA HIS A 7 -12.38 7.07 -1.70
C HIS A 7 -12.15 5.96 -2.72
N ASN A 8 -11.05 5.22 -2.56
CA ASN A 8 -10.66 4.11 -3.43
C ASN A 8 -10.39 4.51 -4.91
N ASP A 9 -10.24 5.81 -5.16
CA ASP A 9 -9.74 6.45 -6.37
C ASP A 9 -9.88 5.64 -7.69
N GLN A 10 -8.82 4.94 -8.11
CA GLN A 10 -8.76 4.23 -9.39
C GLN A 10 -9.90 3.21 -9.54
N ASN A 11 -10.15 2.43 -8.48
CA ASN A 11 -11.19 1.41 -8.46
C ASN A 11 -12.59 2.04 -8.53
N TYR A 12 -12.75 3.22 -7.93
CA TYR A 12 -14.00 3.97 -8.01
C TYR A 12 -14.29 4.42 -9.44
N VAL A 13 -13.30 4.99 -10.14
CA VAL A 13 -13.46 5.44 -11.52
C VAL A 13 -13.72 4.26 -12.45
N PHE A 14 -12.99 3.15 -12.29
CA PHE A 14 -13.21 1.93 -13.08
C PHE A 14 -14.63 1.38 -12.91
N ALA A 15 -15.08 1.26 -11.65
CA ALA A 15 -16.42 0.76 -11.33
C ALA A 15 -17.52 1.72 -11.82
N LEU A 16 -17.27 3.04 -11.76
CA LEU A 16 -18.20 4.03 -12.26
C LEU A 16 -18.36 3.93 -13.78
N LEU A 17 -17.26 3.75 -14.52
CA LEU A 17 -17.30 3.66 -15.98
C LEU A 17 -17.96 2.38 -16.49
N THR A 18 -17.75 1.25 -15.81
CA THR A 18 -18.27 -0.07 -16.21
C THR A 18 -19.62 -0.44 -15.57
N GLY A 19 -20.06 0.33 -14.58
CA GLY A 19 -21.19 -0.01 -13.70
C GLY A 19 -22.57 0.45 -14.14
N TYR A 20 -22.73 0.98 -15.35
CA TYR A 20 -24.04 1.44 -15.84
C TYR A 20 -25.01 0.24 -15.99
N ARG A 21 -26.17 0.33 -15.32
CA ARG A 21 -27.20 -0.71 -15.32
C ARG A 21 -28.58 -0.09 -15.34
N ASP A 22 -29.57 -0.76 -15.91
CA ASP A 22 -30.94 -0.28 -15.86
C ASP A 22 -31.47 -0.21 -14.41
N PRO A 23 -32.31 0.79 -14.08
CA PRO A 23 -32.91 0.89 -12.75
C PRO A 23 -33.80 -0.32 -12.47
N LEU A 24 -33.73 -0.82 -11.22
CA LEU A 24 -34.63 -1.86 -10.74
C LEU A 24 -36.09 -1.37 -10.78
N THR A 25 -37.02 -2.30 -10.93
CA THR A 25 -38.46 -2.03 -10.99
C THR A 25 -38.91 -1.22 -9.76
N GLY A 26 -39.38 0.01 -10.00
CA GLY A 26 -39.89 0.92 -8.96
C GLY A 26 -39.03 2.15 -8.65
N VAL A 27 -37.80 2.25 -9.17
CA VAL A 27 -36.96 3.44 -9.03
C VAL A 27 -37.10 4.32 -10.27
N SER A 28 -37.84 5.43 -10.15
CA SER A 28 -37.95 6.42 -11.23
C SER A 28 -36.80 7.43 -11.13
N ILE A 29 -35.97 7.47 -12.17
CA ILE A 29 -34.89 8.44 -12.29
C ILE A 29 -35.42 9.67 -13.04
N ARG A 30 -35.07 10.86 -12.55
CA ARG A 30 -35.48 12.11 -13.19
C ARG A 30 -34.86 12.21 -14.59
N GLY A 31 -35.62 12.71 -15.56
CA GLY A 31 -35.15 12.82 -16.95
C GLY A 31 -33.80 13.55 -17.06
N GLY A 32 -32.88 12.97 -17.83
CA GLY A 32 -31.50 13.44 -17.98
C GLY A 32 -30.49 12.86 -16.98
N LEU A 33 -30.93 12.01 -16.04
CA LEU A 33 -30.04 11.24 -15.17
C LEU A 33 -30.05 9.76 -15.58
N TYR A 34 -28.94 9.10 -15.34
CA TYR A 34 -28.66 7.70 -15.64
C TYR A 34 -28.41 6.93 -14.34
N ASN A 35 -28.75 5.66 -14.32
CA ASN A 35 -28.58 4.81 -13.14
C ASN A 35 -27.15 4.26 -13.06
N ASN A 36 -26.50 4.45 -11.91
CA ASN A 36 -25.22 3.83 -11.61
C ASN A 36 -25.11 3.50 -10.10
N PRO A 37 -25.03 2.23 -9.71
CA PRO A 37 -24.96 1.80 -8.31
C PRO A 37 -23.74 2.33 -7.54
N TYR A 38 -22.64 2.63 -8.25
CA TYR A 38 -21.40 3.11 -7.64
C TYR A 38 -21.41 4.62 -7.39
N PHE A 39 -22.35 5.35 -7.99
CA PHE A 39 -22.51 6.78 -7.71
C PHE A 39 -23.32 7.00 -6.43
N LEU A 40 -22.90 7.96 -5.60
CA LEU A 40 -23.64 8.32 -4.39
C LEU A 40 -25.04 8.82 -4.78
N GLY A 41 -26.08 8.12 -4.31
CA GLY A 41 -27.47 8.42 -4.68
C GLY A 41 -27.97 7.74 -5.96
N GLY A 42 -27.17 6.88 -6.60
CA GLY A 42 -27.59 5.99 -7.68
C GLY A 42 -27.89 6.65 -9.03
N ALA A 43 -27.99 7.99 -9.08
CA ALA A 43 -28.34 8.73 -10.28
C ALA A 43 -27.22 9.72 -10.68
N ILE A 44 -26.65 9.54 -11.87
CA ILE A 44 -25.56 10.37 -12.42
C ILE A 44 -26.04 11.12 -13.67
N ALA A 45 -25.62 12.37 -13.85
CA ALA A 45 -25.96 13.17 -15.04
C ALA A 45 -25.13 12.80 -16.29
N MET A 46 -24.17 11.88 -16.16
CA MET A 46 -23.28 11.43 -17.23
C MET A 46 -23.88 10.20 -17.92
N PRO A 47 -24.01 10.19 -19.26
CA PRO A 47 -24.39 8.98 -20.00
C PRO A 47 -23.26 7.95 -20.00
N LYS A 48 -23.58 6.69 -20.32
CA LYS A 48 -22.58 5.66 -20.60
C LYS A 48 -21.78 6.06 -21.84
N MET A 49 -20.50 6.37 -21.66
CA MET A 49 -19.61 6.84 -22.74
C MET A 49 -18.80 5.71 -23.38
N LEU A 50 -18.52 4.64 -22.63
CA LEU A 50 -17.75 3.50 -23.12
C LEU A 50 -18.69 2.41 -23.60
N ASN A 51 -18.65 2.10 -24.89
CA ASN A 51 -19.28 0.92 -25.46
C ASN A 51 -18.21 0.11 -26.20
N ASP A 52 -18.42 -1.18 -26.37
CA ASP A 52 -17.48 -2.04 -27.10
C ASP A 52 -17.26 -1.52 -28.53
N GLY A 53 -16.00 -1.51 -28.98
CA GLY A 53 -15.63 -1.11 -30.34
C GLY A 53 -15.75 0.38 -30.67
N VAL A 54 -15.88 1.28 -29.68
CA VAL A 54 -15.98 2.74 -29.93
C VAL A 54 -14.66 3.35 -30.43
N VAL A 55 -13.52 2.74 -30.07
CA VAL A 55 -12.18 3.23 -30.43
C VAL A 55 -11.38 2.10 -31.07
N GLU A 56 -10.63 2.41 -32.13
CA GLU A 56 -9.65 1.48 -32.69
C GLU A 56 -8.28 1.79 -32.08
N TYR A 57 -7.68 0.78 -31.44
CA TYR A 57 -6.33 0.91 -30.92
C TYR A 57 -5.31 0.58 -32.02
N GLU A 58 -4.25 1.37 -32.11
CA GLU A 58 -3.15 1.20 -33.08
C GLU A 58 -2.34 -0.10 -32.88
N ASP A 59 -2.45 -0.71 -31.69
CA ASP A 59 -1.70 -1.90 -31.28
C ASP A 59 -2.45 -3.22 -31.57
N GLY A 60 -3.70 -3.15 -32.05
CA GLY A 60 -4.55 -4.32 -32.30
C GLY A 60 -5.13 -4.96 -31.03
N THR A 61 -5.06 -4.30 -29.88
CA THR A 61 -5.69 -4.77 -28.64
C THR A 61 -7.23 -4.81 -28.81
N PRO A 62 -7.92 -5.87 -28.32
CA PRO A 62 -9.37 -5.96 -28.42
C PRO A 62 -10.05 -4.80 -27.66
N THR A 63 -10.86 -4.02 -28.38
CA THR A 63 -11.56 -2.85 -27.83
C THR A 63 -12.82 -3.23 -27.04
N THR A 64 -12.62 -3.80 -25.84
CA THR A 64 -13.72 -4.04 -24.88
C THR A 64 -13.89 -2.85 -23.93
N GLU A 65 -15.11 -2.66 -23.41
CA GLU A 65 -15.44 -1.63 -22.43
C GLU A 65 -14.52 -1.66 -21.21
N SER A 66 -14.22 -2.86 -20.69
CA SER A 66 -13.34 -3.04 -19.53
C SER A 66 -11.90 -2.67 -19.83
N GLN A 67 -11.41 -2.94 -21.04
CA GLN A 67 -10.07 -2.57 -21.46
C GLN A 67 -9.94 -1.05 -21.56
N MET A 68 -10.87 -0.38 -22.25
CA MET A 68 -10.91 1.08 -22.33
C MET A 68 -11.03 1.74 -20.97
N ALA A 69 -11.90 1.22 -20.10
CA ALA A 69 -12.06 1.74 -18.75
C ALA A 69 -10.74 1.65 -17.96
N LYS A 70 -10.02 0.53 -18.08
CA LYS A 70 -8.73 0.32 -17.42
C LYS A 70 -7.69 1.33 -17.91
N ASP A 71 -7.56 1.50 -19.22
CA ASP A 71 -6.55 2.38 -19.81
C ASP A 71 -6.79 3.85 -19.44
N VAL A 72 -8.05 4.29 -19.48
CA VAL A 72 -8.43 5.64 -19.04
C VAL A 72 -8.13 5.84 -17.56
N THR A 73 -8.43 4.86 -16.70
CA THR A 73 -8.14 4.97 -15.27
C THR A 73 -6.65 5.04 -14.96
N GLU A 74 -5.83 4.25 -15.67
CA GLU A 74 -4.38 4.26 -15.52
C GLU A 74 -3.79 5.59 -16.00
N PHE A 75 -4.26 6.09 -17.14
CA PHE A 75 -3.84 7.39 -17.66
C PHE A 75 -4.16 8.54 -16.70
N ILE A 76 -5.37 8.56 -16.14
CA ILE A 76 -5.77 9.57 -15.15
C ILE A 76 -4.89 9.46 -13.90
N SER A 77 -4.60 8.24 -13.44
CA SER A 77 -3.73 8.05 -12.28
C SER A 77 -2.31 8.56 -12.53
N TRP A 78 -1.76 8.27 -13.70
CA TRP A 78 -0.45 8.77 -14.09
C TRP A 78 -0.43 10.29 -14.20
N ALA A 79 -1.47 10.89 -14.79
CA ALA A 79 -1.59 12.34 -14.93
C ALA A 79 -1.67 13.08 -13.57
N ILE A 80 -2.06 12.37 -12.51
CA ILE A 80 -2.18 12.94 -11.17
C ILE A 80 -0.92 12.71 -10.34
N GLU A 81 -0.22 11.58 -10.54
CA GLU A 81 1.03 11.25 -9.86
C GLU A 81 2.12 10.81 -10.85
N PRO A 82 2.71 11.73 -11.63
CA PRO A 82 3.73 11.38 -12.62
C PRO A 82 5.03 10.88 -11.98
N GLU A 83 5.33 11.27 -10.74
CA GLU A 83 6.53 10.89 -9.99
C GLU A 83 6.42 9.53 -9.27
N MET A 84 5.30 8.80 -9.47
CA MET A 84 5.03 7.54 -8.78
C MET A 84 6.15 6.51 -8.97
N GLU A 85 6.67 6.37 -10.18
CA GLU A 85 7.73 5.40 -10.51
C GLU A 85 9.06 5.75 -9.83
N GLU A 86 9.48 7.01 -9.89
CA GLU A 86 10.71 7.48 -9.25
C GLU A 86 10.63 7.33 -7.73
N ARG A 87 9.47 7.69 -7.14
CA ARG A 87 9.22 7.57 -5.70
C ARG A 87 9.26 6.11 -5.24
N LYS A 88 8.62 5.19 -5.97
CA LYS A 88 8.65 3.75 -5.66
C LYS A 88 10.06 3.18 -5.74
N LEU A 89 10.81 3.54 -6.78
CA LEU A 89 12.19 3.09 -6.99
C LEU A 89 13.12 3.61 -5.87
N MET A 90 13.02 4.88 -5.52
CA MET A 90 13.78 5.45 -4.40
C MET A 90 13.37 4.84 -3.06
N GLY A 91 12.07 4.65 -2.83
CA GLY A 91 11.54 3.96 -1.64
C GLY A 91 12.12 2.56 -1.48
N PHE A 92 12.15 1.76 -2.55
CA PHE A 92 12.73 0.42 -2.53
C PHE A 92 14.23 0.43 -2.16
N LYS A 93 15.01 1.34 -2.76
CA LYS A 93 16.44 1.50 -2.44
C LYS A 93 16.67 1.84 -0.96
N TRP A 94 15.90 2.79 -0.42
CA TRP A 94 16.03 3.22 0.97
C TRP A 94 15.57 2.16 1.96
N ILE A 95 14.47 1.46 1.70
CA ILE A 95 14.00 0.37 2.57
C ILE A 95 15.04 -0.74 2.65
N LEU A 96 15.63 -1.13 1.52
CA LEU A 96 16.69 -2.13 1.49
C LEU A 96 17.92 -1.66 2.28
N LEU A 97 18.40 -0.44 2.03
CA LEU A 97 19.54 0.13 2.76
C LEU A 97 19.29 0.20 4.27
N LEU A 98 18.11 0.71 4.67
CA LEU A 98 17.73 0.82 6.07
C LEU A 98 17.60 -0.54 6.74
N SER A 99 17.08 -1.57 6.05
CA SER A 99 17.00 -2.92 6.59
C SER A 99 18.38 -3.52 6.88
N LEU A 100 19.36 -3.32 5.98
CA LEU A 100 20.73 -3.78 6.18
C LEU A 100 21.42 -3.03 7.32
N ALA A 101 21.23 -1.70 7.38
CA ALA A 101 21.74 -0.89 8.49
C ALA A 101 21.13 -1.32 9.83
N LEU A 102 19.83 -1.62 9.87
CA LEU A 102 19.14 -2.13 11.07
C LEU A 102 19.73 -3.47 11.53
N LEU A 103 19.95 -4.40 10.60
CA LEU A 103 20.58 -5.69 10.90
C LEU A 103 21.99 -5.51 11.48
N GLN A 104 22.80 -4.62 10.88
CA GLN A 104 24.14 -4.31 11.36
C GLN A 104 24.13 -3.70 12.77
N VAL A 105 23.24 -2.74 13.03
CA VAL A 105 23.09 -2.11 14.35
C VAL A 105 22.65 -3.13 15.40
N VAL A 106 21.67 -3.99 15.08
CA VAL A 106 21.19 -5.04 15.98
C VAL A 106 22.30 -6.04 16.29
N TYR A 107 23.06 -6.46 15.27
CA TYR A 107 24.20 -7.36 15.43
C TYR A 107 25.28 -6.75 16.33
N TYR A 108 25.68 -5.50 16.06
CA TYR A 108 26.67 -4.78 16.87
C TYR A 108 26.21 -4.61 18.32
N ARG A 109 24.94 -4.25 18.54
CA ARG A 109 24.34 -4.14 19.88
C ARG A 109 24.41 -5.47 20.63
N ARG A 110 24.06 -6.58 19.98
CA ARG A 110 24.12 -7.94 20.58
C ARG A 110 25.55 -8.34 20.95
N LEU A 111 26.54 -8.04 20.11
CA LEU A 111 27.95 -8.32 20.40
C LEU A 111 28.44 -7.57 21.65
N ARG A 112 28.20 -6.25 21.71
CA ARG A 112 28.61 -5.42 22.86
C ARG A 112 27.91 -5.84 24.15
N TRP A 113 26.61 -6.13 24.09
CA TRP A 113 25.86 -6.64 25.23
C TRP A 113 26.36 -8.00 25.72
N SER A 114 26.79 -8.88 24.81
CA SER A 114 27.31 -10.19 25.18
C SER A 114 28.59 -10.13 26.01
N VAL A 115 29.47 -9.14 25.75
CA VAL A 115 30.69 -8.91 26.53
C VAL A 115 30.35 -8.35 27.91
N CYS A 116 29.50 -7.33 27.99
CA CYS A 116 29.07 -6.74 29.27
C CYS A 116 28.38 -7.78 30.17
N CYS A 117 27.43 -8.55 29.62
CA CYS A 117 26.74 -9.59 30.39
C CYS A 117 27.66 -10.73 30.86
N LYS A 118 28.72 -11.08 30.11
CA LYS A 118 29.72 -12.05 30.56
C LYS A 118 30.59 -11.52 31.69
N LEU A 119 31.06 -10.27 31.58
CA LEU A 119 31.91 -9.66 32.61
C LEU A 119 31.15 -9.51 33.93
N VAL A 120 29.90 -9.05 33.90
CA VAL A 120 29.05 -8.93 35.11
C VAL A 120 28.79 -10.30 35.76
N LYS A 121 28.56 -11.35 34.97
CA LYS A 121 28.41 -12.71 35.52
C LYS A 121 29.71 -13.22 36.13
N LEU A 122 30.85 -12.94 35.51
CA LEU A 122 32.16 -13.39 36.01
C LEU A 122 32.50 -12.70 37.33
N THR A 123 32.28 -11.38 37.44
CA THR A 123 32.51 -10.63 38.68
C THR A 123 31.60 -11.10 39.80
N ALA A 124 30.34 -11.43 39.51
CA ALA A 124 29.42 -11.98 40.50
C ALA A 124 29.86 -13.37 41.00
N VAL A 125 30.32 -14.24 40.10
CA VAL A 125 30.85 -15.57 40.46
C VAL A 125 32.13 -15.47 41.30
N ILE A 126 33.04 -14.56 40.94
CA ILE A 126 34.28 -14.32 41.70
C ILE A 126 33.94 -13.78 43.09
N SER A 127 33.03 -12.80 43.19
CA SER A 127 32.57 -12.25 44.49
C SER A 127 32.00 -13.34 45.39
N TRP A 128 31.11 -14.19 44.87
CA TRP A 128 30.51 -15.29 45.63
C TRP A 128 31.56 -16.33 46.06
N LYS A 129 32.55 -16.61 45.20
CA LYS A 129 33.65 -17.54 45.52
C LYS A 129 34.55 -16.99 46.62
N LEU A 130 34.84 -15.68 46.61
CA LEU A 130 35.63 -15.02 47.67
C LEU A 130 34.89 -15.03 49.00
N GLU A 131 33.60 -14.68 49.00
CA GLU A 131 32.75 -14.69 50.21
C GLU A 131 32.63 -16.11 50.80
N ALA A 132 32.50 -17.13 49.95
CA ALA A 132 32.50 -18.53 50.39
C ALA A 132 33.86 -18.99 50.97
N VAL A 133 34.99 -18.47 50.48
CA VAL A 133 36.32 -18.78 51.02
C VAL A 133 36.55 -18.10 52.37
N GLU A 134 36.10 -16.84 52.52
CA GLU A 134 36.17 -16.15 53.82
C GLU A 134 35.37 -16.89 54.90
N LEU A 135 34.17 -17.41 54.57
CA LEU A 135 33.36 -18.18 55.51
C LEU A 135 34.03 -19.48 55.98
N VAL A 136 34.79 -20.16 55.10
CA VAL A 136 35.51 -21.41 55.44
C VAL A 136 36.75 -21.17 56.30
N PHE A 137 37.34 -19.97 56.28
CA PHE A 137 38.55 -19.64 57.05
C PHE A 137 38.24 -19.06 58.45
N VAL A 138 36.97 -18.79 58.74
CA VAL A 138 36.50 -18.19 60.01
C VAL A 138 35.90 -19.26 60.97
N GLU A 139 35.64 -20.48 60.49
CA GLU A 139 35.34 -21.67 61.31
C GLU A 139 36.60 -22.49 61.66
#